data_AF-N6T3Q9-F1
#
_entry.id   AF-N6T3Q9-F1
#
_cell.length_a   1.000
_cell.length_b   1.000
_cell.length_c   1.000
_cell.angle_alpha   90.00
_cell.angle_beta   90.00
_cell.angle_gamma   90.00
#
_symmetry.space_group_name_H-M   'P 1'
#
loop_
_entity.id
_entity.type
_entity.pdbx_description
1 polymer ?
#
loop_
_entity_poly.entity_id
_entity_poly.type
_entity_poly.pdbx_seq_one_letter_code
_entity_poly.pdbx_strand_id
1 'polypeptide(L)'
;MADVLSEIVLPEDLKKFEKIYHEQLYRNDVTPKAKFEYAWCLVRSKYPADIQKGIVLLEDLYRNDVEGQRDYLYYLAIGNARIKEYAKALGYVRSFLSIEPGNVQLISLKENITKKMQKEGQRGIFVAGGALLAVGALVGVGVALAKNK
;
A
#
# COMPACT_ATOMS: atom_id res chain seq x y z
N MET A 1 8.28 -13.72 -3.72
CA MET A 1 8.29 -12.58 -2.79
C MET A 1 7.14 -12.75 -1.81
N ALA A 2 7.41 -12.70 -0.50
CA ALA A 2 6.37 -12.71 0.51
C ALA A 2 5.37 -11.56 0.23
N ASP A 3 4.08 -11.83 0.36
CA ASP A 3 3.06 -10.81 0.23
C ASP A 3 3.12 -9.92 1.48
N VAL A 4 3.86 -8.82 1.43
CA VAL A 4 4.03 -7.88 2.56
C VAL A 4 2.67 -7.41 3.11
N LEU A 5 1.62 -7.44 2.29
CA LEU A 5 0.26 -7.07 2.69
C LEU A 5 -0.44 -8.15 3.56
N SER A 6 0.05 -9.38 3.58
CA SER A 6 -0.48 -10.47 4.42
C SER A 6 0.29 -10.68 5.70
N GLU A 7 1.42 -9.97 5.89
CA GLU A 7 2.19 -10.02 7.13
C GLU A 7 1.38 -9.45 8.30
N ILE A 8 1.36 -10.17 9.41
CA ILE A 8 0.62 -9.81 10.62
C ILE A 8 1.60 -9.61 11.77
N VAL A 9 1.36 -8.58 12.57
CA VAL A 9 2.16 -8.33 13.78
C VAL A 9 1.81 -9.32 14.90
N LEU A 10 2.78 -9.67 15.73
CA LEU A 10 2.54 -10.50 16.91
C LEU A 10 1.67 -9.75 17.93
N PRO A 11 0.68 -10.41 18.58
CA PRO A 11 -0.17 -9.77 19.58
C PRO A 11 0.61 -9.14 20.75
N GLU A 12 1.75 -9.73 21.11
CA GLU A 12 2.62 -9.27 22.19
C GLU A 12 3.25 -7.91 21.86
N ASP A 13 3.68 -7.72 20.60
CA ASP A 13 4.23 -6.46 20.12
C ASP A 13 3.15 -5.38 20.10
N LEU A 14 1.96 -5.69 19.58
CA LEU A 14 0.85 -4.74 19.56
C LEU A 14 0.51 -4.25 20.98
N LYS A 15 0.38 -5.16 21.95
CA LYS A 15 0.11 -4.81 23.36
C LYS A 15 1.22 -3.95 23.97
N LYS A 16 2.49 -4.26 23.66
CA LYS A 16 3.64 -3.51 24.15
C LYS A 16 3.60 -2.06 23.66
N PHE A 17 3.46 -1.85 22.35
CA PHE A 17 3.47 -0.49 21.79
C PHE A 17 2.19 0.28 22.09
N GLU A 18 1.06 -0.42 22.22
CA GLU A 18 -0.18 0.18 22.71
C GLU A 18 -0.01 0.75 24.12
N LYS A 19 0.61 -0.01 25.03
CA LYS A 19 0.86 0.44 26.40
C LYS A 19 1.75 1.69 26.41
N ILE A 20 2.86 1.67 25.67
CA ILE A 20 3.81 2.80 25.59
C ILE A 20 3.09 4.05 25.06
N TYR A 21 2.31 3.92 23.99
CA TYR A 21 1.57 5.04 23.40
C TYR A 21 0.56 5.64 24.38
N HIS A 22 -0.25 4.82 25.05
CA HIS A 22 -1.28 5.32 25.98
C HIS A 22 -0.69 5.91 27.26
N GLU A 23 0.43 5.37 27.76
CA GLU A 23 1.15 5.97 28.89
C GLU A 23 1.65 7.39 28.55
N GLN A 24 2.19 7.58 27.35
CA GLN A 24 2.60 8.91 26.90
C GLN A 24 1.39 9.82 26.61
N LEU A 25 0.31 9.26 26.08
CA LEU A 25 -0.93 10.00 25.82
C LEU A 25 -1.52 10.55 27.13
N TYR A 26 -1.53 9.74 28.20
CA TYR A 26 -1.98 10.17 29.51
C TYR A 26 -1.13 11.31 30.09
N ARG A 27 0.19 11.32 29.79
CA ARG A 27 1.13 12.34 30.23
C ARG A 27 1.16 13.58 29.32
N ASN A 28 0.47 13.55 28.18
CA ASN A 28 0.53 14.56 27.12
C ASN A 28 1.94 14.76 26.53
N ASP A 29 2.76 13.70 26.46
CA ASP A 29 4.15 13.75 25.98
C ASP A 29 4.42 12.74 24.84
N VAL A 30 3.40 12.46 24.02
CA VAL A 30 3.48 11.49 22.91
C VAL A 30 4.58 11.85 21.92
N THR A 31 5.60 11.01 21.87
CA THR A 31 6.70 11.13 20.92
C THR A 31 6.30 10.63 19.53
N PRO A 32 6.88 11.19 18.44
CA PRO A 32 6.66 10.67 17.08
C PRO A 32 6.99 9.19 16.96
N LYS A 33 8.07 8.75 17.61
CA LYS A 33 8.49 7.34 17.66
C LYS A 33 7.42 6.43 18.27
N ALA A 34 6.90 6.76 19.46
CA ALA A 34 5.89 5.92 20.11
C ALA A 34 4.59 5.86 19.31
N LYS A 35 4.17 7.00 18.72
CA LYS A 35 3.01 7.04 17.81
C LYS A 35 3.26 6.18 16.57
N PHE A 36 4.45 6.24 15.97
CA PHE A 36 4.81 5.48 14.79
C PHE A 36 4.84 3.98 15.07
N GLU A 37 5.51 3.53 16.14
CA GLU A 37 5.61 2.11 16.50
C GLU A 37 4.23 1.50 16.78
N TYR A 38 3.34 2.24 17.44
CA TYR A 38 1.96 1.79 17.62
C TYR A 38 1.18 1.74 16.30
N ALA A 39 1.28 2.78 15.48
CA ALA A 39 0.62 2.81 14.17
C ALA A 39 1.12 1.70 13.24
N TRP A 40 2.41 1.40 13.28
CA TRP A 40 3.07 0.31 12.55
C TRP A 40 2.48 -1.06 12.90
N CYS A 41 2.23 -1.33 14.19
CA CYS A 41 1.53 -2.55 14.60
C CYS A 41 0.08 -2.58 14.10
N LEU A 42 -0.63 -1.46 14.23
CA LEU A 42 -2.04 -1.34 13.86
C LEU A 42 -2.27 -1.59 12.36
N VAL A 43 -1.45 -0.99 11.48
CA VAL A 43 -1.56 -1.22 10.02
C VAL A 43 -1.20 -2.64 9.59
N ARG A 44 -0.64 -3.45 10.50
CA ARG A 44 -0.33 -4.87 10.35
C ARG A 44 -1.29 -5.78 11.14
N SER A 45 -2.36 -5.23 11.74
CA SER A 45 -3.40 -6.01 12.44
C SER A 45 -4.24 -6.85 11.45
N LYS A 46 -4.96 -7.86 11.95
CA LYS A 46 -5.96 -8.61 11.17
C LYS A 46 -7.28 -7.86 11.03
N TYR A 47 -7.53 -6.87 11.90
CA TYR A 47 -8.82 -6.18 11.98
C TYR A 47 -8.80 -4.87 11.17
N PRO A 48 -9.75 -4.65 10.24
CA PRO A 48 -9.80 -3.42 9.45
C PRO A 48 -9.91 -2.14 10.28
N ALA A 49 -10.59 -2.19 11.44
CA ALA A 49 -10.72 -1.05 12.34
C ALA A 49 -9.37 -0.61 12.93
N ASP A 50 -8.52 -1.56 13.31
CA ASP A 50 -7.16 -1.29 13.77
C ASP A 50 -6.33 -0.66 12.65
N ILE A 51 -6.42 -1.22 11.44
CA ILE A 51 -5.69 -0.69 10.27
C ILE A 51 -6.10 0.75 9.99
N GLN A 52 -7.39 1.06 10.05
CA GLN A 52 -7.91 2.42 9.89
C GLN A 52 -7.35 3.36 10.96
N LYS A 53 -7.32 2.93 12.23
CA LYS A 53 -6.72 3.71 13.33
C LYS A 53 -5.23 3.97 13.07
N GLY A 54 -4.49 2.95 12.63
CA GLY A 54 -3.07 3.07 12.27
C GLY A 54 -2.84 4.07 11.13
N ILE A 55 -3.67 4.05 10.10
CA ILE A 55 -3.62 5.02 9.00
C ILE A 55 -3.78 6.45 9.51
N VAL A 56 -4.77 6.72 10.37
CA VAL A 56 -4.99 8.05 10.94
C VAL A 56 -3.78 8.55 11.73
N LEU A 57 -3.16 7.67 12.52
CA LEU A 57 -1.94 8.02 13.28
C LEU A 57 -0.76 8.33 12.34
N LEU A 58 -0.61 7.59 11.24
CA LEU A 58 0.43 7.84 10.23
C LEU A 58 0.19 9.12 9.43
N GLU A 59 -1.06 9.46 9.11
CA GLU A 59 -1.40 10.72 8.44
C GLU A 59 -1.13 11.94 9.34
N ASP A 60 -1.33 11.78 10.64
CA ASP A 60 -0.94 12.79 11.63
C ASP A 60 0.57 12.94 11.72
N LEU A 61 1.32 11.83 11.76
CA LEU A 61 2.79 11.87 11.71
C LEU A 61 3.33 12.50 10.42
N TYR A 62 2.77 12.12 9.27
CA TYR A 62 3.19 12.65 7.97
C TYR A 62 3.05 14.17 7.85
N ARG A 63 2.06 14.76 8.53
CA ARG A 63 1.83 16.21 8.56
C ARG A 63 2.74 16.96 9.54
N ASN A 64 3.10 16.32 10.65
CA ASN A 64 3.73 16.98 11.80
C ASN A 64 5.20 16.62 12.00
N ASP A 65 5.69 15.53 11.41
CA ASP A 65 7.07 15.08 11.52
C ASP A 65 7.70 14.82 10.14
N VAL A 66 8.72 15.61 9.82
CA VAL A 66 9.41 15.55 8.53
C VAL A 66 10.46 14.44 8.46
N GLU A 67 11.00 14.02 9.60
CA GLU A 67 12.13 13.08 9.65
C GLU A 67 11.70 11.67 9.20
N GLY A 68 10.50 11.23 9.59
CA GLY A 68 9.96 9.92 9.25
C GLY A 68 9.12 9.84 7.97
N GLN A 69 9.06 10.90 7.13
CA GLN A 69 8.13 10.95 5.99
C GLN A 69 8.18 9.73 5.06
N ARG A 70 9.38 9.21 4.78
CA ARG A 70 9.55 8.02 3.94
C ARG A 70 8.89 6.80 4.56
N ASP A 71 9.15 6.54 5.84
CA ASP A 71 8.55 5.42 6.56
C ASP A 71 7.03 5.57 6.66
N TYR A 72 6.52 6.79 6.89
CA TYR A 72 5.09 7.07 6.95
C TYR A 72 4.42 6.78 5.61
N LEU A 73 4.98 7.24 4.49
CA LEU A 73 4.46 6.96 3.15
C LEU A 73 4.43 5.46 2.84
N TYR A 74 5.47 4.72 3.25
CA TYR A 74 5.55 3.28 3.05
C TYR A 74 4.43 2.55 3.80
N TYR A 75 4.23 2.85 5.09
CA TYR A 75 3.18 2.21 5.88
C TYR A 75 1.76 2.72 5.56
N LEU A 76 1.61 3.96 5.10
CA LEU A 76 0.35 4.46 4.55
C LEU A 76 -0.07 3.71 3.27
N ALA A 77 0.89 3.44 2.38
CA ALA A 77 0.64 2.62 1.20
C ALA A 77 0.18 1.20 1.57
N ILE A 78 0.87 0.56 2.52
CA ILE A 78 0.51 -0.77 3.01
C ILE A 78 -0.88 -0.77 3.67
N GLY A 79 -1.11 0.13 4.62
CA GLY A 79 -2.38 0.21 5.36
C GLY A 79 -3.57 0.38 4.42
N ASN A 80 -3.50 1.35 3.51
CA ASN A 80 -4.57 1.61 2.54
C ASN A 80 -4.77 0.41 1.58
N ALA A 81 -3.70 -0.25 1.12
CA ALA A 81 -3.81 -1.43 0.27
C ALA A 81 -4.49 -2.61 0.98
N ARG A 82 -4.27 -2.78 2.29
CA ARG A 82 -4.88 -3.87 3.08
C ARG A 82 -6.37 -3.68 3.31
N ILE A 83 -6.85 -2.44 3.41
CA ILE A 83 -8.29 -2.11 3.46
C ILE A 83 -8.92 -1.85 2.09
N LYS A 84 -8.22 -2.21 1.00
CA LYS A 84 -8.69 -2.12 -0.40
C LYS A 84 -8.87 -0.68 -0.93
N GLU A 85 -8.33 0.31 -0.24
CA GLU A 85 -8.22 1.69 -0.71
C GLU A 85 -7.05 1.82 -1.70
N TYR A 86 -7.07 1.04 -2.79
CA TYR A 86 -5.95 0.89 -3.71
C TYR A 86 -5.53 2.20 -4.39
N ALA A 87 -6.47 3.09 -4.68
CA ALA A 87 -6.18 4.39 -5.28
C ALA A 87 -5.32 5.26 -4.35
N LYS A 88 -5.67 5.32 -3.06
CA LYS A 88 -4.89 6.05 -2.04
C LYS A 88 -3.53 5.40 -1.84
N ALA A 89 -3.48 4.07 -1.76
CA ALA A 89 -2.24 3.32 -1.62
C ALA A 89 -1.25 3.63 -2.77
N LEU A 90 -1.73 3.60 -4.02
CA LEU A 90 -0.93 3.97 -5.19
C LEU A 90 -0.51 5.44 -5.19
N GLY A 91 -1.34 6.33 -4.65
CA GLY A 91 -0.98 7.74 -4.41
C GLY A 91 0.25 7.85 -3.51
N TYR A 92 0.22 7.21 -2.34
CA TYR A 92 1.35 7.21 -1.40
C TYR A 92 2.63 6.60 -1.99
N VAL A 93 2.51 5.50 -2.76
CA VAL A 93 3.67 4.91 -3.45
C VAL A 93 4.27 5.87 -4.48
N ARG A 94 3.45 6.61 -5.23
CA ARG A 94 3.95 7.62 -6.19
C ARG A 94 4.68 8.75 -5.47
N SER A 95 4.13 9.23 -4.34
CA SER A 95 4.79 10.24 -3.52
C SER A 95 6.15 9.74 -3.01
N PHE A 96 6.24 8.50 -2.52
CA PHE A 96 7.51 7.91 -2.12
C PHE A 96 8.50 7.84 -3.29
N LEU A 97 8.07 7.32 -4.44
CA LEU A 97 8.93 7.18 -5.63
C LEU A 97 9.36 8.53 -6.24
N SER A 98 8.66 9.63 -5.94
CA SER A 98 9.13 10.96 -6.32
C SER A 98 10.37 11.40 -5.53
N ILE A 99 10.56 10.83 -4.34
CA ILE A 99 11.73 11.06 -3.47
C ILE A 99 12.84 10.06 -3.83
N GLU A 100 12.50 8.78 -4.00
CA GLU A 100 13.45 7.71 -4.35
C GLU A 100 13.00 6.91 -5.60
N PRO A 101 13.23 7.44 -6.82
CA PRO A 101 12.73 6.81 -8.04
C PRO A 101 13.26 5.40 -8.31
N GLY A 102 14.47 5.09 -7.83
CA GLY A 102 15.15 3.80 -8.03
C GLY A 102 14.82 2.73 -6.98
N ASN A 103 13.86 2.98 -6.08
CA ASN A 103 13.55 2.07 -4.99
C ASN A 103 12.80 0.82 -5.51
N VAL A 104 13.55 -0.26 -5.75
CA VAL A 104 13.03 -1.54 -6.30
C VAL A 104 11.95 -2.15 -5.42
N GLN A 105 12.03 -1.97 -4.10
CA GLN A 105 11.02 -2.47 -3.16
C GLN A 105 9.68 -1.75 -3.35
N LEU A 106 9.68 -0.42 -3.45
CA LEU A 106 8.46 0.35 -3.71
C LEU A 106 7.89 0.10 -5.11
N ILE A 107 8.75 -0.08 -6.13
CA ILE A 107 8.30 -0.44 -7.48
C ILE A 107 7.58 -1.81 -7.43
N SER A 108 8.17 -2.79 -6.75
CA SER A 108 7.56 -4.11 -6.56
C SER A 108 6.24 -4.04 -5.78
N LEU A 109 6.16 -3.18 -4.76
CA LEU A 109 4.93 -2.94 -4.00
C LEU A 109 3.84 -2.32 -4.90
N LYS A 110 4.18 -1.31 -5.72
CA LYS A 110 3.28 -0.70 -6.69
C LYS A 110 2.66 -1.74 -7.62
N GLU A 111 3.49 -2.64 -8.16
CA GLU A 111 3.04 -3.72 -9.03
C GLU A 111 2.12 -4.70 -8.31
N ASN A 112 2.45 -5.09 -7.08
CA ASN A 112 1.64 -5.99 -6.27
C ASN A 112 0.24 -5.38 -5.99
N ILE A 113 0.20 -4.12 -5.55
CA ILE A 113 -1.05 -3.38 -5.31
C ILE A 113 -1.88 -3.29 -6.59
N THR A 114 -1.24 -2.96 -7.72
CA THR A 114 -1.92 -2.86 -9.03
C THR A 114 -2.51 -4.21 -9.47
N LYS A 115 -1.75 -5.31 -9.32
CA LYS A 115 -2.22 -6.66 -9.62
C LYS A 115 -3.39 -7.07 -8.72
N LYS A 116 -3.36 -6.73 -7.43
CA LYS A 116 -4.49 -6.97 -6.50
C LYS A 116 -5.73 -6.17 -6.89
N MET A 117 -5.57 -4.88 -7.16
CA MET A 117 -6.64 -4.01 -7.63
C MET A 117 -7.29 -4.55 -8.91
N GLN A 118 -6.50 -5.00 -9.89
CA GLN A 118 -7.03 -5.59 -11.13
C GLN A 118 -7.74 -6.92 -10.87
N LYS A 119 -7.16 -7.81 -10.04
CA LYS A 119 -7.77 -9.11 -9.72
C LYS A 119 -9.09 -8.97 -8.98
N GLU A 120 -9.20 -8.00 -8.08
CA GLU A 120 -10.46 -7.71 -7.39
C GLU A 120 -11.45 -6.96 -8.28
N GLY A 121 -10.98 -6.05 -9.13
CA GLY A 121 -11.79 -5.38 -10.15
C GLY A 121 -12.32 -6.33 -11.24
N GLN A 122 -11.65 -7.46 -11.50
CA GLN A 122 -12.17 -8.53 -12.36
C GLN A 122 -13.31 -9.32 -11.71
N ARG A 123 -13.47 -9.24 -10.37
CA ARG A 123 -14.59 -9.88 -9.64
C ARG A 123 -15.82 -8.98 -9.53
N GLY A 124 -15.70 -7.70 -9.87
CA GLY A 124 -16.81 -6.75 -9.95
C GLY A 124 -16.63 -5.88 -11.18
N ILE A 125 -17.32 -6.18 -12.27
CA ILE A 125 -17.26 -5.46 -13.54
C ILE A 125 -17.35 -3.95 -13.31
N PHE A 126 -16.22 -3.27 -13.46
CA PHE A 126 -16.13 -1.87 -13.87
C PHE A 126 -14.88 -1.72 -14.75
N VAL A 127 -15.02 -2.12 -16.02
CA VAL A 127 -14.20 -1.57 -17.09
C VAL A 127 -14.64 -0.13 -17.27
N ALA A 128 -14.13 0.76 -16.43
CA ALA A 128 -14.19 2.20 -16.70
C ALA A 128 -13.11 2.51 -17.74
N GLY A 129 -13.50 2.46 -19.01
CA GLY A 129 -12.90 3.13 -20.16
C GLY A 129 -11.37 3.17 -20.28
N GLY A 130 -10.80 2.26 -21.08
CA GLY A 130 -9.64 2.61 -21.91
C GLY A 130 -8.26 2.16 -21.42
N ALA A 131 -8.02 0.86 -21.27
CA ALA A 131 -6.69 0.29 -21.47
C ALA A 131 -6.81 -1.16 -21.96
N LEU A 132 -6.45 -1.38 -23.23
CA LEU A 132 -6.46 -2.66 -23.93
C LEU A 132 -5.57 -3.69 -23.21
N LEU A 133 -6.16 -4.77 -22.71
CA LEU A 133 -5.43 -6.01 -22.48
C LEU A 133 -5.25 -6.74 -23.82
N ALA A 134 -4.35 -6.21 -24.66
CA ALA A 134 -3.83 -6.91 -25.83
C ALA A 134 -2.59 -7.71 -25.41
N VAL A 135 -2.79 -8.91 -24.86
CA VAL A 135 -1.74 -9.94 -24.84
C VAL A 135 -2.39 -11.27 -25.21
N GLY A 136 -2.54 -11.47 -26.52
CA GLY A 136 -3.06 -12.70 -27.12
C GLY A 136 -2.87 -12.81 -28.63
N ALA A 137 -2.03 -11.97 -29.25
CA ALA A 137 -1.78 -11.97 -30.68
C ALA A 137 -0.27 -12.09 -30.96
N LEU A 138 0.33 -13.20 -30.56
CA LEU A 138 1.61 -13.67 -31.09
C LEU A 138 1.50 -15.17 -31.43
N VAL A 139 0.60 -15.50 -32.34
CA VAL A 139 0.73 -16.70 -33.16
C VAL A 139 0.72 -16.22 -34.61
N GLY A 140 1.92 -16.12 -35.18
CA GLY A 140 2.10 -15.82 -36.59
C GLY A 140 1.58 -16.96 -37.44
N VAL A 141 0.83 -16.63 -38.49
CA VAL A 141 0.79 -17.39 -39.73
C VAL A 141 0.76 -16.37 -40.85
N GLY A 142 1.88 -16.25 -41.55
CA GLY A 142 1.90 -15.61 -42.86
C GLY A 142 1.06 -16.44 -43.83
N VAL A 143 0.11 -15.78 -44.49
CA VAL A 143 -0.38 -16.22 -45.80
C VAL A 143 -0.34 -14.99 -46.68
N ALA A 144 0.75 -14.90 -47.44
CA ALA A 144 0.76 -14.21 -48.71
C ALA A 144 -0.37 -14.79 -49.58
N LEU A 145 -1.02 -13.95 -50.39
CA LEU A 145 -1.24 -14.24 -51.81
C LEU A 145 -1.84 -13.03 -52.54
N ALA A 146 -1.33 -12.87 -53.75
CA ALA A 146 -1.53 -11.79 -54.69
C ALA A 146 -2.87 -11.82 -55.43
N LYS A 147 -3.19 -10.68 -56.07
CA LYS A 147 -3.47 -10.53 -57.52
C LYS A 147 -4.84 -9.90 -57.87
N ASN A 148 -4.71 -8.77 -58.58
CA ASN A 148 -5.53 -8.13 -59.63
C ASN A 148 -7.06 -8.19 -59.58
N LYS A 149 -7.67 -7.01 -59.72
CA LYS A 149 -8.24 -6.55 -61.00
C LYS A 149 -8.25 -5.03 -61.08
#